data_AF-A0A8T4BL71-F1
#
_entry.id   AF-A0A8T4BL71-F1
#
_cell.length_a   1.000
_cell.length_b   1.000
_cell.length_c   1.000
_cell.angle_alpha   90.00
_cell.angle_beta   90.00
_cell.angle_gamma   90.00
#
_symmetry.space_group_name_H-M   'P 1'
#
loop_
_entity.id
_entity.type
_entity.pdbx_description
1 polymer ?
#
loop_
_entity_poly.entity_id
_entity_poly.type
_entity_poly.pdbx_seq_one_letter_code
_entity_poly.pdbx_strand_id
1 'polypeptide(L)' 'MVSNDKCVICSEKIQLHYNPMEEWGIEGSMCGKCYSKKLNEYYPGEHVRVNKHLD' A
#
# COMPACT_ATOMS: atom_id res chain seq x y z
N MET A 1 22.84 4.91 -10.24
CA MET A 1 22.26 3.57 -10.38
C MET A 1 20.76 3.73 -10.25
N VAL A 2 20.01 3.69 -11.35
CA VAL A 2 18.54 3.82 -11.29
C VAL A 2 18.02 2.46 -10.87
N SER A 3 17.76 2.28 -9.58
CA SER A 3 17.11 1.09 -9.08
C SER A 3 15.70 1.07 -9.68
N ASN A 4 15.48 0.09 -10.57
CA ASN A 4 14.22 -0.14 -11.26
C ASN A 4 13.25 -0.79 -10.29
N ASP A 5 12.89 -0.05 -9.23
CA ASP A 5 11.93 -0.49 -8.26
C ASP A 5 10.54 -0.35 -8.88
N LYS A 6 10.11 -1.45 -9.48
CA LYS A 6 8.80 -1.59 -10.11
C LYS A 6 7.85 -2.20 -9.11
N CYS A 7 6.61 -1.73 -9.13
CA CYS A 7 5.55 -2.28 -8.29
C CYS A 7 5.32 -3.75 -8.66
N VAL A 8 5.34 -4.64 -7.67
CA VAL A 8 5.06 -6.08 -7.90
C VAL A 8 3.65 -6.33 -8.48
N ILE A 9 2.71 -5.40 -8.26
CA ILE A 9 1.32 -5.50 -8.75
C ILE A 9 1.15 -4.90 -10.15
N CYS A 10 1.56 -3.65 -10.36
CA CYS A 10 1.30 -2.94 -11.63
C CYS A 10 2.53 -2.79 -12.53
N SER A 11 3.71 -3.22 -12.09
CA SER A 11 5.00 -3.08 -12.80
C SER A 11 5.41 -1.65 -13.17
N GLU A 12 4.67 -0.63 -12.70
CA GLU A 12 5.02 0.77 -12.86
C GLU A 12 6.18 1.16 -11.94
N LYS A 13 6.88 2.23 -12.32
CA LYS A 13 7.96 2.81 -11.52
C LYS A 13 7.41 3.31 -10.18
N ILE A 14 7.99 2.83 -9.10
CA ILE A 14 7.66 3.27 -7.74
C ILE A 14 8.35 4.61 -7.47
N GLN A 15 7.58 5.63 -7.10
CA GLN A 15 8.14 6.87 -6.56
C GLN A 15 8.30 6.80 -5.03
N LEU A 16 7.39 6.11 -4.36
CA LEU A 16 7.41 5.88 -2.93
C LEU A 16 7.11 4.41 -2.65
N HIS A 17 8.04 3.74 -1.97
CA HIS A 17 7.96 2.33 -1.68
C HIS A 17 7.07 2.05 -0.49
N TYR A 18 6.15 1.11 -0.66
CA TYR A 18 5.32 0.58 0.39
C TYR A 18 5.62 -0.90 0.56
N ASN A 19 5.87 -1.30 1.80
CA ASN A 19 5.96 -2.70 2.15
C ASN A 19 4.53 -3.26 2.29
N PRO A 20 4.17 -4.36 1.61
CA PRO A 20 2.93 -5.07 1.85
C PRO A 20 2.76 -5.44 3.33
N MET A 21 1.51 -5.53 3.78
CA MET A 21 1.23 -6.18 5.06
C MET A 21 1.51 -7.69 4.95
N GLU A 22 2.01 -8.29 6.03
CA GLU A 22 2.37 -9.72 6.09
C GLU A 22 1.17 -10.63 5.73
N GLU A 23 0.00 -10.27 6.22
CA GLU A 23 -1.30 -10.92 5.95
C GLU A 23 -1.67 -11.00 4.46
N TRP A 24 -1.13 -10.13 3.61
CA TRP A 24 -1.41 -10.16 2.17
C TRP A 24 -0.57 -11.21 1.43
N GLY A 25 0.50 -11.74 2.05
CA GLY A 25 1.37 -12.75 1.43
C GLY A 25 2.06 -12.29 0.15
N ILE A 26 2.30 -10.98 0.00
CA ILE A 26 2.96 -10.40 -1.17
C ILE A 26 4.42 -10.13 -0.83
N GLU A 27 5.34 -10.66 -1.63
CA GLU A 27 6.77 -10.40 -1.49
C GLU A 27 7.21 -9.34 -2.51
N GLY A 28 7.84 -8.26 -2.03
CA GLY A 28 8.37 -7.18 -2.87
C GLY A 28 7.81 -5.79 -2.54
N SER A 29 8.22 -4.78 -3.31
CA SER A 29 7.76 -3.40 -3.13
C SER A 29 6.48 -3.10 -3.91
N MET A 30 5.55 -2.39 -3.27
CA MET A 30 4.37 -1.84 -3.93
C MET A 30 4.43 -0.32 -4.05
N CYS A 31 3.75 0.21 -5.07
CA CYS A 31 3.45 1.63 -5.14
C CYS A 31 2.23 1.98 -4.28
N GLY A 32 2.13 3.24 -3.86
CA GLY A 32 1.03 3.69 -3.00
C GLY A 32 -0.36 3.45 -3.58
N LYS A 33 -0.52 3.53 -4.91
CA LYS A 33 -1.81 3.25 -5.57
C LYS A 33 -2.26 1.79 -5.35
N CYS A 34 -1.34 0.84 -5.57
CA CYS A 34 -1.63 -0.58 -5.37
C CYS A 34 -1.82 -0.91 -3.89
N TYR A 35 -1.03 -0.28 -3.02
CA TYR A 35 -1.16 -0.44 -1.58
C TYR A 35 -2.55 0.00 -1.10
N SER A 36 -3.00 1.22 -1.44
CA SER A 36 -4.34 1.72 -1.07
C SER A 36 -5.46 0.85 -1.63
N LYS A 37 -5.34 0.36 -2.87
CA LYS A 37 -6.33 -0.55 -3.47
C LYS A 37 -6.41 -1.85 -2.68
N LYS A 38 -5.27 -2.44 -2.33
CA LYS A 38 -5.21 -3.68 -1.55
C LYS A 38 -5.77 -3.50 -0.15
N LEU A 39 -5.49 -2.36 0.48
CA LEU A 39 -6.04 -1.97 1.77
C LEU A 39 -7.57 -1.90 1.74
N ASN A 40 -8.14 -1.33 0.68
CA ASN A 40 -9.59 -1.25 0.52
C ASN A 40 -10.23 -2.63 0.23
N GLU A 41 -9.55 -3.50 -0.53
CA GLU A 41 -10.01 -4.88 -0.76
C GLU A 41 -9.99 -5.71 0.53
N TYR A 42 -8.96 -5.56 1.36
CA TYR A 42 -8.76 -6.37 2.56
C TYR A 42 -9.57 -5.85 3.77
N TYR A 43 -9.71 -4.53 3.86
CA TYR A 43 -10.49 -3.85 4.90
C TYR A 43 -11.61 -3.01 4.28
N PRO A 44 -12.67 -3.67 3.77
CA PRO A 44 -13.81 -2.96 3.20
C PRO A 44 -14.57 -2.19 4.28
N GLY A 45 -15.04 -0.99 3.95
CA GLY A 45 -15.82 -0.13 4.84
C GLY A 45 -15.34 1.32 4.90
N GLU A 46 -16.08 2.18 5.60
CA GLU A 46 -15.66 3.54 5.87
C GLU A 46 -14.65 3.58 7.03
N HIS A 47 -13.44 4.04 6.75
CA HIS A 47 -12.38 4.22 7.73
C HIS A 47 -12.49 5.61 8.34
N VAL A 48 -13.07 5.71 9.54
CA VAL A 48 -13.14 6.96 10.30
C VAL A 48 -12.00 7.06 11.31
N ARG A 49 -11.39 8.24 11.44
CA ARG A 49 -10.44 8.51 12.52
C ARG A 49 -11.20 8.51 13.84
N VAL A 50 -11.03 7.45 14.62
CA VAL A 50 -11.55 7.39 16.00
C VAL A 50 -10.75 8.34 16.90
N ASN A 51 -11.38 8.78 17.98
CA ASN A 51 -10.76 9.65 19.00
C ASN A 51 -10.27 11.02 18.50
N LYS A 52 -10.86 11.56 17.42
CA LYS A 52 -10.56 12.94 16.95
C LYS A 52 -10.73 14.00 18.06
N HIS A 53 -11.60 13.73 19.04
CA HIS A 53 -11.85 14.63 20.17
C HIS A 53 -10.68 14.75 21.17
N LEU A 54 -9.66 13.88 21.09
CA LEU A 54 -8.49 13.93 21.98
C LEU A 54 -7.36 14.83 21.47
N ASP A 55 -7.55 15.53 20.34
CA ASP A 55 -6.57 16.45 19.72
C ASP A 55 -6.74 17.90 20.24
#